data_AF-A0A929FAM3-F1
#
_entry.id   AF-A0A929FAM3-F1
#
_cell.length_a   1.000
_cell.length_b   1.000
_cell.length_c   1.000
_cell.angle_alpha   90.00
_cell.angle_beta   90.00
_cell.angle_gamma   90.00
#
_symmetry.space_group_name_H-M   'P 1'
#
loop_
_entity.id
_entity.type
_entity.pdbx_description
1 polymer ?
#
loop_
_entity_poly.entity_id
_entity_poly.type
_entity_poly.pdbx_seq_one_letter_code
_entity_poly.pdbx_strand_id
1 'polypeptide(L)'
;MVNNNNPLVQILRLVDEVYEVEEPKPMSRGRPRIYHDIVILKVFIVMVIKRIKTFKGLHRYLQQNPTIQRRCGFPSLPSRRT
;
A
#
# COMPACT_ATOMS: atom_id res chain seq x y z
N MET A 1 -4.69 -18.94 -0.20
CA MET A 1 -3.24 -18.60 -0.28
C MET A 1 -3.02 -17.84 -1.59
N VAL A 2 -2.44 -16.63 -1.55
CA VAL A 2 -2.11 -15.89 -2.77
C VAL A 2 -0.78 -16.45 -3.29
N ASN A 3 -0.80 -17.08 -4.47
CA ASN A 3 0.39 -17.62 -5.13
C ASN A 3 1.39 -16.50 -5.44
N ASN A 4 2.68 -16.75 -5.28
CA ASN A 4 3.74 -15.79 -5.65
C ASN A 4 3.75 -15.45 -7.15
N ASN A 5 3.06 -16.25 -7.97
CA ASN A 5 2.82 -15.99 -9.40
C ASN A 5 1.64 -15.05 -9.67
N ASN A 6 1.06 -14.43 -8.64
CA ASN A 6 0.00 -13.44 -8.85
C ASN A 6 0.60 -12.18 -9.52
N PRO A 7 0.11 -11.76 -10.70
CA PRO A 7 0.65 -10.61 -11.42
C PRO A 7 0.69 -9.33 -10.58
N LEU A 8 -0.30 -9.14 -9.68
CA LEU A 8 -0.31 -7.99 -8.78
C LEU A 8 0.86 -8.01 -7.79
N VAL A 9 1.21 -9.18 -7.27
CA VAL A 9 2.36 -9.33 -6.34
C VAL A 9 3.66 -9.01 -7.06
N GLN A 10 3.79 -9.46 -8.31
CA GLN A 10 4.98 -9.19 -9.13
C GLN A 10 5.10 -7.70 -9.46
N ILE A 11 4.01 -7.03 -9.82
CA ILE A 11 4.02 -5.58 -10.07
C ILE A 11 4.42 -4.82 -8.81
N LEU A 12 3.86 -5.17 -7.65
CA LEU A 12 4.19 -4.50 -6.39
C LEU A 12 5.66 -4.71 -5.99
N ARG A 13 6.23 -5.87 -6.32
CA ARG A 13 7.65 -6.15 -6.15
C ARG A 13 8.51 -5.32 -7.11
N LEU A 14 8.11 -5.20 -8.37
CA LEU A 14 8.82 -4.37 -9.33
C LEU A 14 8.87 -2.90 -8.88
N VAL A 15 7.80 -2.39 -8.27
CA VAL A 15 7.79 -1.05 -7.67
C VAL A 15 8.84 -0.91 -6.57
N ASP A 16 9.03 -1.93 -5.73
CA ASP A 16 10.10 -1.92 -4.71
C ASP A 16 11.50 -1.88 -5.33
N GLU A 17 11.69 -2.51 -6.49
CA GLU A 17 12.98 -2.62 -7.16
C GLU A 17 13.33 -1.36 -7.97
N VAL A 18 12.33 -0.66 -8.51
CA VAL A 18 12.52 0.49 -9.41
C VAL A 18 12.37 1.84 -8.70
N TYR A 19 11.55 1.92 -7.64
CA TYR A 19 11.29 3.19 -6.97
C TYR A 19 12.38 3.47 -5.91
N GLU A 20 13.29 4.38 -6.22
CA GLU A 20 14.26 4.88 -5.24
C GLU A 20 13.53 5.66 -4.14
N VAL A 21 13.62 5.18 -2.91
CA VAL A 21 12.95 5.79 -1.76
C VAL A 21 13.88 6.81 -1.14
N GLU A 22 13.52 8.09 -1.18
CA GLU A 22 14.12 9.08 -0.30
C GLU A 22 13.80 8.74 1.16
N GLU A 23 14.80 8.82 2.04
CA GLU A 23 14.58 8.55 3.46
C GLU A 23 13.53 9.52 4.04
N PRO A 24 12.54 9.01 4.77
CA PRO A 24 11.51 9.85 5.34
C PRO A 24 12.14 10.77 6.38
N LYS A 25 11.82 12.06 6.31
CA LYS A 25 12.18 12.99 7.37
C LYS A 25 11.63 12.47 8.72
N PRO A 26 12.43 12.46 9.79
CA PRO A 26 12.02 11.93 11.09
C PRO A 26 10.70 12.55 11.57
N MET A 27 9.89 11.75 12.25
CA MET A 27 8.62 12.22 12.80
C MET A 27 8.88 13.19 13.96
N SER A 28 8.27 14.37 13.90
CA SER A 28 8.24 15.34 15.00
C SER A 28 6.84 15.35 15.64
N ARG A 29 6.77 15.70 16.93
CA ARG A 29 5.48 15.86 17.64
C ARG A 29 4.62 16.92 16.93
N GLY A 30 3.34 16.61 16.75
CA GLY A 30 2.39 17.47 16.04
C GLY A 30 2.44 17.38 14.50
N ARG A 31 3.43 16.70 13.92
CA ARG A 31 3.49 16.49 12.47
C ARG A 31 2.44 15.45 12.05
N PRO A 32 1.61 15.73 11.04
CA PRO A 32 0.66 14.75 10.52
C PRO A 32 1.42 13.52 10.00
N ARG A 33 0.80 12.35 10.12
CA ARG A 33 1.34 11.10 9.57
C ARG A 33 1.26 11.18 8.05
N ILE A 34 2.40 11.39 7.40
CA ILE A 34 2.52 11.36 5.94
C ILE A 34 3.00 9.95 5.57
N TYR A 35 2.26 9.28 4.69
CA TYR A 35 2.71 8.01 4.12
C TYR A 35 3.83 8.29 3.11
N HIS A 36 4.78 7.37 3.01
CA HIS A 36 5.77 7.44 1.94
C HIS A 36 5.10 7.38 0.58
N ASP A 37 5.66 8.10 -0.40
CA ASP A 37 5.12 8.14 -1.76
C ASP A 37 5.04 6.75 -2.39
N ILE A 38 6.01 5.86 -2.11
CA ILE A 38 5.98 4.47 -2.58
C ILE A 38 4.75 3.70 -2.05
N VAL A 39 4.32 3.94 -0.81
CA VAL A 39 3.11 3.31 -0.24
C VAL A 39 1.87 3.82 -0.97
N ILE A 40 1.80 5.12 -1.22
CA ILE A 40 0.70 5.75 -1.94
C ILE A 40 0.62 5.22 -3.38
N LEU A 41 1.75 5.15 -4.08
CA LEU A 41 1.86 4.62 -5.44
C LEU A 41 1.34 3.18 -5.52
N LYS A 42 1.83 2.30 -4.64
CA LYS A 42 1.41 0.88 -4.59
C LYS A 42 -0.08 0.73 -4.36
N VAL A 43 -0.65 1.54 -3.49
CA VAL A 43 -2.09 1.56 -3.21
C VAL A 43 -2.88 1.98 -4.45
N PHE A 44 -2.44 3.01 -5.18
CA PHE A 44 -3.08 3.44 -6.41
C PHE A 44 -3.00 2.37 -7.50
N ILE A 45 -1.86 1.69 -7.64
CA ILE A 45 -1.71 0.54 -8.56
C ILE A 45 -2.74 -0.54 -8.23
N VAL A 46 -2.91 -0.90 -6.96
CA VAL A 46 -3.95 -1.86 -6.54
C VAL A 46 -5.34 -1.38 -6.93
N MET A 47 -5.65 -0.10 -6.68
CA MET A 47 -6.96 0.47 -7.05
C MET A 47 -7.22 0.41 -8.56
N VAL A 48 -6.23 0.76 -9.38
CA VAL A 48 -6.35 0.73 -10.84
C VAL A 48 -6.56 -0.70 -11.34
N ILE A 49 -5.67 -1.63 -10.95
CA ILE A 49 -5.71 -3.01 -11.42
C ILE A 49 -6.98 -3.73 -10.96
N LYS A 50 -7.43 -3.49 -9.73
CA LYS A 50 -8.65 -4.11 -9.18
C LYS A 50 -9.91 -3.30 -9.45
N ARG A 51 -9.81 -2.21 -10.22
CA ARG A 51 -10.92 -1.30 -10.56
C ARG A 51 -11.69 -0.78 -9.33
N ILE A 52 -10.99 -0.61 -8.22
CA ILE A 52 -11.55 -0.08 -6.97
C ILE A 52 -11.61 1.44 -7.07
N LYS A 53 -12.81 2.00 -7.00
CA LYS A 53 -13.04 3.45 -7.18
C LYS A 53 -13.12 4.24 -5.87
N THR A 54 -13.13 3.56 -4.72
CA THR A 54 -13.30 4.22 -3.41
C THR A 54 -12.24 3.76 -2.41
N PHE A 55 -11.79 4.68 -1.55
CA PHE A 55 -10.86 4.36 -0.47
C PHE A 55 -11.46 3.35 0.53
N LYS A 56 -12.78 3.40 0.76
CA LYS A 56 -13.48 2.40 1.58
C LYS A 56 -13.40 0.99 0.95
N GLY A 57 -13.55 0.89 -0.36
CA GLY A 57 -13.40 -0.36 -1.10
C GLY A 57 -11.98 -0.90 -1.05
N LEU A 58 -10.99 -0.02 -1.17
CA LEU A 58 -9.57 -0.37 -1.03
C LEU A 58 -9.29 -0.92 0.37
N HIS A 59 -9.74 -0.21 1.41
CA HIS A 59 -9.52 -0.63 2.81
C HIS A 59 -10.06 -2.04 3.05
N ARG A 60 -11.30 -2.31 2.61
CA ARG A 60 -11.92 -3.64 2.67
C ARG A 60 -11.13 -4.68 1.88
N TYR A 61 -10.68 -4.33 0.67
CA TYR A 61 -9.90 -5.23 -0.17
C TYR A 61 -8.57 -5.64 0.50
N LEU A 62 -7.83 -4.68 1.05
CA LEU A 62 -6.57 -4.95 1.75
C LEU A 62 -6.80 -5.79 3.00
N GLN A 63 -7.90 -5.54 3.74
CA GLN A 63 -8.24 -6.34 4.93
C GLN A 63 -8.49 -7.81 4.58
N GLN A 64 -9.11 -8.08 3.43
CA GLN A 64 -9.36 -9.43 2.93
C GLN A 64 -8.11 -10.07 2.29
N ASN A 65 -7.08 -9.30 1.96
CA ASN A 65 -5.88 -9.76 1.27
C ASN A 65 -4.58 -9.36 2.02
N PRO A 66 -4.25 -10.01 3.15
CA PRO A 66 -3.11 -9.65 3.98
C PRO A 66 -1.75 -9.65 3.27
N THR A 67 -1.56 -10.53 2.27
CA THR A 67 -0.34 -10.55 1.46
C THR A 67 -0.18 -9.26 0.67
N ILE A 68 -1.24 -8.77 0.04
CA ILE A 68 -1.23 -7.52 -0.73
C ILE A 68 -1.08 -6.32 0.21
N GLN A 69 -1.77 -6.34 1.34
CA GLN A 69 -1.62 -5.34 2.40
C GLN A 69 -0.15 -5.16 2.81
N ARG A 70 0.55 -6.25 3.13
CA ARG A 70 1.97 -6.20 3.52
C ARG A 70 2.85 -5.69 2.40
N ARG A 71 2.61 -6.13 1.16
CA ARG A 71 3.36 -5.65 -0.02
C ARG A 71 3.15 -4.17 -0.31
N CYS A 72 1.99 -3.61 0.00
CA CYS A 72 1.75 -2.17 -0.05
C CYS A 72 2.49 -1.38 1.05
N GLY A 73 3.11 -2.04 2.03
CA GLY A 73 3.82 -1.39 3.13
C GLY A 73 3.00 -1.17 4.40
N PHE A 74 1.85 -1.85 4.54
CA PHE A 74 1.03 -1.74 5.76
C PHE A 74 1.26 -2.94 6.69
N PRO A 75 1.98 -2.75 7.83
CA PRO A 75 2.05 -3.79 8.86
C PRO A 75 0.67 -4.03 9.49
N SER A 76 -0.11 -2.96 9.66
CA SER A 76 -1.53 -2.97 10.02
C SER A 76 -2.25 -1.88 9.22
N LEU A 77 -3.54 -2.10 8.95
CA LEU A 77 -4.35 -1.09 8.27
C LEU A 77 -4.72 0.03 9.26
N PRO A 78 -4.72 1.31 8.81
CA PRO A 78 -5.17 2.40 9.64
C PRO A 78 -6.64 2.21 10.03
N SER A 79 -6.98 2.70 11.22
CA SER A 79 -8.36 2.79 11.66
C SER A 79 -9.14 3.69 10.69
N ARG A 80 -10.41 3.36 10.45
CA ARG A 80 -11.31 4.18 9.62
C ARG A 80 -11.87 5.39 10.35
N ARG A 81 -11.50 5.58 11.62
CA ARG A 81 -11.99 6.65 12.52
C ARG A 81 -11.00 7.80 12.69
N THR A 82 -9.76 7.59 12.26
CA THR A 82 -8.65 8.56 12.29
C THR A 82 -8.49 9.17 10.91
#